data_AF-A0A089KZ43-F1
#
_entry.id   AF-A0A089KZ43-F1
#
_cell.length_a   1.000
_cell.length_b   1.000
_cell.length_c   1.000
_cell.angle_alpha   90.00
_cell.angle_beta   90.00
_cell.angle_gamma   90.00
#
_symmetry.space_group_name_H-M   'P 1'
#
loop_
_entity.id
_entity.type
_entity.pdbx_description
1 polymer ?
#
loop_
_entity_poly.entity_id
_entity_poly.type
_entity_poly.pdbx_seq_one_letter_code
_entity_poly.pdbx_strand_id
1 'polypeptide(L)' 'MIVSIPKTVRRLYFMTLLVAFSCLLYYVLNWVGGWISPVDHYDIPEGSAVRAFQEAPHDSGRLSAGERLRLYYWYGE' A
#
# COMPACT_ATOMS: atom_id res chain seq x y z
N MET A 1 3.23 -23.12 -44.06
CA MET A 1 4.13 -22.29 -43.24
C MET A 1 3.71 -22.48 -41.79
N ILE A 2 4.40 -23.34 -41.04
CA ILE A 2 4.04 -23.58 -39.63
C ILE A 2 4.70 -22.45 -38.83
N VAL A 3 3.90 -21.45 -38.47
CA VAL A 3 4.39 -20.30 -37.70
C VAL A 3 4.63 -20.83 -36.29
N SER A 4 5.88 -21.21 -36.00
CA SER A 4 6.31 -21.54 -34.65
C SER A 4 6.24 -20.26 -33.83
N ILE A 5 5.11 -20.04 -33.15
CA ILE A 5 4.94 -18.92 -32.23
C ILE A 5 6.12 -18.99 -31.24
N PRO A 6 7.06 -18.03 -31.27
CA PRO A 6 8.19 -18.07 -30.37
C PRO A 6 7.66 -18.09 -28.94
N LYS A 7 8.24 -18.90 -28.06
CA LYS A 7 7.92 -18.86 -26.61
C LYS A 7 7.97 -17.43 -26.06
N THR A 8 8.81 -16.59 -26.66
CA THR A 8 8.92 -15.14 -26.44
C THR A 8 7.64 -14.37 -26.74
N VAL A 9 6.92 -14.67 -27.82
CA VAL A 9 5.66 -13.99 -28.18
C VAL A 9 4.56 -14.33 -27.18
N ARG A 10 4.50 -15.57 -26.70
CA ARG A 10 3.57 -15.93 -25.62
C ARG A 10 3.87 -15.13 -24.34
N ARG A 11 5.15 -14.97 -23.98
CA ARG A 11 5.56 -14.16 -22.82
C ARG A 11 5.24 -12.67 -23.01
N LEU A 12 5.47 -12.14 -24.21
CA LEU A 12 5.13 -10.75 -24.55
C LEU A 12 3.62 -10.52 -24.44
N TYR A 13 2.80 -11.43 -24.95
CA TYR A 13 1.35 -11.37 -24.84
C TYR A 13 0.87 -11.29 -23.39
N PHE A 14 1.43 -12.12 -22.49
CA PHE A 14 1.10 -12.04 -21.07
C PHE A 14 1.55 -10.72 -20.43
N MET A 15 2.72 -10.19 -20.79
CA MET A 15 3.16 -8.88 -20.29
C MET A 15 2.24 -7.76 -20.79
N THR A 16 1.88 -7.75 -22.07
CA THR A 16 0.96 -6.75 -22.62
C THR A 16 -0.43 -6.86 -22.00
N LEU A 17 -0.91 -8.08 -21.74
CA LEU A 17 -2.21 -8.32 -21.12
C LEU A 17 -2.22 -7.85 -19.66
N LEU A 18 -1.13 -8.06 -18.92
CA LEU A 18 -0.97 -7.55 -17.55
C LEU A 18 -0.98 -6.01 -17.52
N VAL A 19 -0.26 -5.36 -18.44
CA VAL A 19 -0.27 -3.90 -18.55
C VAL A 19 -1.65 -3.38 -18.90
N ALA A 20 -2.31 -3.98 -19.90
CA ALA A 20 -3.66 -3.61 -20.30
C ALA A 20 -4.67 -3.76 -19.14
N PHE A 21 -4.56 -4.87 -18.38
CA PHE A 21 -5.42 -5.11 -17.22
C PHE A 21 -5.16 -4.10 -16.10
N SER A 22 -3.90 -3.76 -15.83
CA SER A 22 -3.54 -2.74 -14.85
C SER A 22 -4.10 -1.35 -15.23
N CYS A 23 -4.00 -0.96 -16.51
CA CYS A 23 -4.62 0.27 -17.00
C CYS A 23 -6.14 0.25 -16.85
N LEU A 24 -6.79 -0.86 -17.23
CA LEU A 24 -8.24 -1.01 -17.08
C LEU A 24 -8.66 -0.85 -15.61
N LEU A 25 -7.94 -1.50 -14.70
CA LEU A 25 -8.22 -1.46 -13.27
C LEU A 25 -8.02 -0.05 -12.71
N TYR A 26 -6.98 0.68 -13.16
CA TYR A 26 -6.78 2.09 -12.84
C TYR A 26 -7.97 2.96 -13.27
N TYR A 27 -8.46 2.80 -14.50
CA TYR A 27 -9.62 3.57 -14.98
C TYR A 27 -10.89 3.25 -14.22
N VAL A 28 -11.13 1.97 -13.90
CA VAL A 28 -12.27 1.55 -13.08
C VAL A 28 -12.20 2.19 -11.69
N LEU A 29 -11.04 2.12 -11.04
CA LEU A 29 -10.84 2.75 -9.73
C LEU A 29 -10.97 4.26 -9.78
N ASN A 30 -10.46 4.92 -10.83
CA ASN A 30 -10.62 6.35 -11.03
C ASN A 30 -12.09 6.73 -11.23
N TRP A 31 -12.84 5.94 -12.01
CA TRP A 31 -14.26 6.17 -12.19
C TRP A 31 -15.02 5.99 -10.88
N VAL A 32 -14.75 4.92 -10.13
CA VAL A 32 -15.33 4.67 -8.80
C VAL A 32 -14.94 5.77 -7.80
N GLY A 33 -13.69 6.24 -7.83
CA GLY A 33 -13.21 7.33 -6.99
C GLY A 33 -13.94 8.65 -7.27
N GLY A 34 -14.21 8.94 -8.53
CA GLY A 34 -15.04 10.09 -8.92
C GLY A 34 -16.51 9.97 -8.48
N TRP A 35 -17.02 8.75 -8.26
CA TRP A 35 -18.34 8.53 -7.67
C TRP A 35 -18.32 8.65 -6.14
N ILE A 36 -17.22 8.26 -5.49
CA ILE A 36 -17.09 8.23 -4.02
C ILE A 36 -16.70 9.60 -3.43
N SER A 37 -15.94 10.41 -4.16
CA SER A 37 -15.63 11.79 -3.77
C SER A 37 -16.25 12.76 -4.76
N PRO A 38 -17.45 13.31 -4.48
CA PRO A 38 -17.90 14.50 -5.18
C PRO A 38 -16.99 15.64 -4.76
N VAL A 39 -15.90 15.88 -5.51
CA VAL A 39 -15.05 17.09 -5.49
C VAL A 39 -15.10 17.83 -4.15
N ASP A 40 -14.55 17.23 -3.09
CA ASP A 40 -14.10 18.06 -1.99
C ASP A 40 -12.79 18.69 -2.45
N HIS A 41 -12.75 20.00 -2.33
CA HIS A 41 -11.61 20.83 -2.64
C HIS A 41 -10.32 20.15 -2.17
N TYR A 42 -9.27 20.34 -2.95
CA TYR A 42 -7.90 20.05 -2.56
C TYR A 42 -7.54 20.95 -1.36
N ASP A 43 -8.10 20.67 -0.19
CA ASP A 43 -7.52 21.11 1.05
C ASP A 43 -6.23 20.33 1.16
N ILE A 44 -5.15 21.09 1.01
CA ILE A 44 -3.77 20.71 1.33
C ILE A 44 -3.82 19.76 2.52
N PRO A 45 -3.13 18.60 2.49
CA PRO A 45 -3.08 17.73 3.65
C PRO A 45 -2.41 18.50 4.80
N GLU A 46 -3.20 19.15 5.64
CA GLU A 46 -2.84 19.66 6.98
C GLU A 46 -2.42 18.51 7.91
N GLY A 47 -2.48 17.26 7.43
CA GLY A 47 -1.76 16.14 7.99
C GLY A 47 -0.28 16.20 7.61
N SER A 48 0.50 17.01 8.34
CA SER A 48 1.89 16.67 8.59
C SER A 48 1.94 15.16 8.82
N ALA A 49 2.75 14.43 8.04
CA ALA A 49 3.08 13.05 8.36
C ALA A 49 3.84 13.10 9.68
N VAL A 50 3.11 13.22 10.78
CA VAL A 50 3.64 13.21 12.13
C VAL A 50 4.25 11.84 12.26
N ARG A 51 5.59 11.84 12.16
CA ARG A 51 6.42 10.70 12.48
C ARG A 51 5.92 10.20 13.84
N ALA A 52 5.28 9.03 13.88
CA ALA A 52 4.75 8.41 15.11
C ALA A 52 5.86 7.95 16.07
N PHE A 53 7.03 8.58 15.97
CA PHE A 53 8.17 8.47 16.87
C PHE A 53 8.45 9.88 17.40
N GLN A 54 7.47 10.46 18.10
CA GLN A 54 7.84 11.43 19.12
C GLN A 54 8.54 10.63 20.21
N GLU A 55 9.80 10.96 20.46
CA GLU A 55 10.54 10.48 21.62
C GLU A 55 9.66 10.74 22.84
N ALA A 56 9.09 9.66 23.38
CA ALA A 56 8.33 9.71 24.61
C ALA A 56 9.23 10.38 25.67
N PRO A 57 8.69 11.32 26.48
CA PRO A 57 9.47 11.95 27.52
C PRO A 57 10.03 10.85 28.40
N HIS A 58 11.34 10.86 28.51
CA HIS A 58 12.11 9.92 29.29
C HIS A 58 11.85 10.22 30.78
N ASP A 59 10.71 9.80 31.34
CA ASP A 59 10.57 9.75 32.79
C ASP A 59 9.52 8.75 33.33
N SER A 60 9.92 8.15 34.44
CA SER A 60 9.12 7.51 35.51
C SER A 60 8.38 6.19 35.25
N GLY A 61 9.05 5.15 34.74
CA GLY A 61 8.56 3.78 34.90
C GLY A 61 9.39 2.74 34.18
N ARG A 62 10.50 2.29 34.79
CA ARG A 62 11.33 1.19 34.25
C ARG A 62 10.52 -0.12 34.28
N LEU A 63 9.68 -0.34 33.28
CA LEU A 63 9.17 -1.68 32.97
C LEU A 63 10.38 -2.57 32.75
N SER A 64 10.45 -3.64 33.54
CA SER A 64 11.51 -4.63 33.43
C SER A 64 11.51 -5.21 32.02
N ALA A 65 12.68 -5.57 31.50
CA ALA A 65 12.80 -6.19 30.17
C ALA A 65 11.85 -7.39 29.98
N GLY A 66 11.55 -8.11 31.07
CA GLY A 66 10.58 -9.21 31.07
C GLY A 66 9.12 -8.80 30.87
N GLU A 67 8.69 -7.65 31.40
CA GLU A 67 7.31 -7.16 31.22
C GLU A 67 7.08 -6.71 29.79
N ARG A 68 8.11 -6.11 29.16
CA ARG A 68 8.08 -5.77 27.74
C ARG A 68 8.01 -7.00 26.84
N LEU A 69 8.74 -8.07 27.18
CA LEU A 69 8.67 -9.34 26.44
C LEU A 69 7.30 -10.02 26.57
N ARG A 70 6.70 -9.97 27.77
CA ARG A 70 5.37 -10.51 28.02
C ARG A 70 4.30 -9.77 27.21
N LEU A 71 4.41 -8.43 27.13
CA LEU A 71 3.48 -7.61 26.36
C LEU A 71 3.60 -7.88 24.85
N TYR A 72 4.82 -8.04 24.34
CA TYR A 72 5.09 -8.45 22.96
C TYR A 72 4.39 -9.78 22.61
N TYR A 73 4.54 -10.80 23.46
CA TYR A 73 3.89 -12.09 23.25
C TYR A 73 2.36 -12.04 23.35
N TRP A 74 1.80 -11.05 24.05
CA TRP A 74 0.36 -10.97 24.30
C TRP A 74 -0.38 -10.14 23.27
N TYR A 75 0.21 -9.03 22.83
CA TYR A 75 -0.36 -8.14 21.82
C TYR A 75 -0.01 -8.55 20.39
N GLY A 76 1.03 -9.37 20.20
CA GLY A 76 1.32 -10.02 18.92
C GLY A 76 1.63 -9.04 17.78
N GLU A 77 2.61 -8.16 17.98
CA GLU A 77 3.29 -7.49 16.85
C GLU A 77 4.39 -8.38 16.26
#